data_AF-A0A537TIY2-F1
#
_entry.id   AF-A0A537TIY2-F1
#
_cell.length_a   1.000
_cell.length_b   1.000
_cell.length_c   1.000
_cell.angle_alpha   90.00
_cell.angle_beta   90.00
_cell.angle_gamma   90.00
#
_symmetry.space_group_name_H-M   'P 1'
#
loop_
_entity.id
_entity.type
_entity.pdbx_description
1 polymer ?
#
loop_
_entity_poly.entity_id
_entity_poly.type
_entity_poly.pdbx_seq_one_letter_code
_entity_poly.pdbx_strand_id
1 'polypeptide(L)' 'MIPIKSTGRTLTEMQELEAMAAELLKTARKLPPGPVRHDLLKEIGKFRARIIALKAKGKGK' A
#
# COMPACT_ATOMS: atom_id res chain seq x y z
N MET A 1 9.13 7.70 -24.35
CA MET A 1 9.83 7.17 -23.17
C MET A 1 9.86 8.29 -22.13
N ILE A 2 8.92 8.28 -21.17
CA ILE A 2 8.80 9.37 -20.19
C ILE A 2 9.91 9.16 -19.14
N PRO A 3 10.75 10.17 -18.86
CA PRO A 3 11.79 10.05 -17.85
C PRO A 3 11.14 10.08 -16.46
N ILE A 4 11.23 8.98 -15.72
CA ILE A 4 10.89 8.95 -14.30
C ILE A 4 11.99 9.72 -13.56
N LYS A 5 11.85 11.05 -13.51
CA LYS A 5 12.72 11.92 -12.74
C LYS A 5 12.51 11.59 -11.26
N SER A 6 13.50 10.91 -10.68
CA SER A 6 13.63 10.68 -9.24
C SER A 6 13.83 12.01 -8.51
N THR A 7 12.73 12.71 -8.21
CA THR A 7 12.73 13.93 -7.40
C THR A 7 11.53 13.90 -6.45
N GLY A 8 11.69 13.22 -5.30
CA GLY A 8 10.66 13.15 -4.23
C GLY A 8 10.73 11.93 -3.31
N ARG A 9 11.92 11.40 -3.01
CA ARG A 9 12.16 10.05 -2.46
C ARG A 9 11.69 9.73 -1.02
N THR A 10 10.79 10.49 -0.38
CA THR A 10 10.41 10.19 1.03
C THR A 10 8.94 10.38 1.38
N LEU A 11 8.25 11.39 0.83
CA LEU A 11 6.82 11.61 1.09
C LEU A 11 5.94 11.02 -0.02
N THR A 12 6.33 11.21 -1.28
CA THR A 12 5.55 10.80 -2.44
C THR A 12 5.45 9.28 -2.55
N GLU A 13 6.55 8.56 -2.36
CA GLU A 13 6.56 7.08 -2.41
C GLU A 13 5.72 6.44 -1.30
N MET A 14 5.75 7.00 -0.08
CA MET A 14 4.90 6.53 1.02
C MET A 14 3.42 6.83 0.77
N GLN A 15 3.10 8.01 0.23
CA GLN A 15 1.73 8.37 -0.15
C GLN A 15 1.22 7.49 -1.31
N GLU A 16 2.07 7.14 -2.27
CA GLU A 16 1.76 6.22 -3.36
C GLU A 16 1.47 4.81 -2.83
N LEU A 17 2.28 4.29 -1.90
CA LEU A 17 2.03 3.00 -1.27
C LEU A 17 0.72 3.00 -0.45
N GLU A 18 0.43 4.07 0.27
CA GLU A 18 -0.84 4.26 1.00
C GLU A 18 -2.03 4.33 0.03
N ALA A 19 -1.89 5.04 -1.10
CA ALA A 19 -2.91 5.14 -2.14
C ALA A 19 -3.19 3.81 -2.83
N MET A 20 -2.14 3.07 -3.21
CA MET A 20 -2.28 1.71 -3.76
C MET A 20 -2.95 0.77 -2.77
N ALA A 21 -2.60 0.82 -1.48
CA ALA A 21 -3.26 0.01 -0.47
C ALA A 21 -4.77 0.33 -0.33
N ALA A 22 -5.14 1.61 -0.45
CA ALA A 22 -6.53 2.04 -0.43
C ALA A 22 -7.30 1.56 -1.67
N GLU A 23 -6.69 1.63 -2.85
CA GLU A 23 -7.29 1.14 -4.09
C GLU A 23 -7.48 -0.38 -4.07
N LEU A 24 -6.46 -1.13 -3.66
CA LEU A 24 -6.55 -2.59 -3.48
C LEU A 24 -7.65 -2.99 -2.50
N LEU A 25 -7.78 -2.26 -1.39
CA LEU A 25 -8.86 -2.51 -0.42
C LEU A 25 -10.24 -2.23 -1.03
N LYS A 26 -10.36 -1.15 -1.80
CA LYS A 26 -11.61 -0.79 -2.49
C LYS A 26 -12.00 -1.86 -3.51
N THR A 27 -11.06 -2.39 -4.29
CA THR A 27 -11.34 -3.45 -5.27
C THR A 27 -11.65 -4.77 -4.60
N ALA A 28 -10.89 -5.18 -3.58
CA ALA A 28 -11.15 -6.40 -2.82
C ALA A 28 -12.53 -6.41 -2.12
N ARG A 29 -13.01 -5.24 -1.67
CA ARG A 29 -14.34 -5.11 -1.06
C ARG A 29 -15.50 -5.32 -2.04
N LYS A 30 -15.28 -5.06 -3.34
CA LYS A 30 -16.28 -5.30 -4.39
C LYS A 30 -16.44 -6.76 -4.76
N LEU A 31 -15.46 -7.61 -4.40
CA LEU A 31 -15.57 -9.04 -4.62
C LEU A 31 -16.70 -9.63 -3.75
N PRO A 32 -17.38 -10.68 -4.24
CA PRO A 32 -18.35 -11.40 -3.43
C PRO A 32 -17.66 -12.02 -2.20
N PRO A 33 -18.40 -12.22 -1.09
CA PRO A 33 -17.92 -12.98 0.05
C PRO A 33 -17.41 -14.37 -0.38
N GLY A 34 -16.19 -14.72 0.03
CA GLY A 34 -15.59 -16.00 -0.30
C GLY A 34 -14.12 -16.09 0.11
N PRO A 35 -13.50 -17.28 -0.02
CA PRO A 35 -12.11 -17.52 0.39
C PRO A 35 -11.13 -16.56 -0.28
N VAL A 36 -11.28 -16.34 -1.59
CA VAL A 36 -10.43 -15.41 -2.37
C VAL A 36 -10.49 -13.98 -1.82
N ARG A 37 -11.69 -13.49 -1.50
CA ARG A 37 -11.86 -12.16 -0.90
C ARG A 37 -11.21 -12.09 0.49
N HIS A 38 -11.36 -13.14 1.29
CA HIS A 38 -10.76 -13.21 2.61
C HIS A 38 -9.22 -13.17 2.54
N ASP A 39 -8.64 -13.99 1.67
CA ASP A 39 -7.19 -14.07 1.49
C ASP A 39 -6.61 -12.76 0.95
N LEU A 40 -7.27 -12.14 -0.04
CA LEU A 40 -6.87 -10.83 -0.55
C LEU A 40 -6.91 -9.76 0.54
N LEU A 41 -7.96 -9.71 1.36
CA LEU A 41 -8.05 -8.75 2.46
C LEU A 41 -6.94 -8.97 3.51
N LYS A 42 -6.57 -10.23 3.76
CA LYS A 42 -5.46 -10.58 4.66
C LYS A 42 -4.12 -10.09 4.13
N GLU A 43 -3.82 -10.33 2.85
CA GLU A 43 -2.59 -9.85 2.22
C GLU A 43 -2.51 -8.32 2.15
N ILE A 44 -3.62 -7.65 1.85
CA ILE A 44 -3.71 -6.18 1.91
C ILE A 44 -3.44 -5.66 3.33
N GLY A 45 -3.95 -6.36 4.35
CA GLY A 45 -3.66 -6.05 5.76
C GLY A 45 -2.17 -6.14 6.08
N LYS A 46 -1.49 -7.21 5.65
CA LYS A 46 -0.04 -7.37 5.81
C LYS A 46 0.74 -6.27 5.08
N PHE A 47 0.33 -5.92 3.87
CA PHE A 47 0.95 -4.86 3.09
C PHE A 47 0.89 -3.51 3.83
N ARG A 48 -0.29 -3.14 4.36
CA ARG A 48 -0.47 -1.92 5.16
C ARG A 48 0.38 -1.92 6.43
N ALA A 49 0.49 -3.05 7.12
CA ALA A 49 1.34 -3.17 8.29
C ALA A 49 2.83 -2.92 7.96
N ARG A 50 3.30 -3.39 6.79
CA ARG A 50 4.66 -3.11 6.32
C ARG A 50 4.88 -1.64 6.00
N ILE A 51 3.90 -0.94 5.42
CA ILE A 51 3.98 0.51 5.19
C ILE A 51 4.13 1.27 6.51
N ILE A 52 3.32 0.92 7.52
CA ILE A 52 3.39 1.54 8.86
C ILE A 52 4.77 1.29 9.48
N ALA A 53 5.30 0.07 9.39
CA ALA A 53 6.62 -0.27 9.89
C ALA A 53 7.75 0.51 9.19
N LEU A 54 7.65 0.72 7.87
CA LEU A 54 8.59 1.55 7.10
C LEU A 54 8.54 3.01 7.55
N LYS A 55 7.34 3.56 7.75
CA LYS A 55 7.11 4.92 8.24
C LYS A 55 7.67 5.11 9.65
N ALA A 56 7.54 4.12 10.52
CA ALA A 56 8.10 4.13 11.87
C ALA A 56 9.64 4.09 11.85
N LYS A 57 10.25 3.25 11.01
CA LYS A 57 11.71 3.20 10.83
C LYS A 57 12.29 4.51 10.27
N GLY A 58 11.55 5.22 9.41
CA GLY A 58 11.95 6.52 8.88
C GLY A 58 11.92 7.68 9.87
N LYS A 59 11.25 7.52 11.03
CA LYS A 59 11.19 8.54 12.10
C LYS A 59 12.24 8.35 13.21
N GLY A 60 13.10 7.34 13.09
CA GLY A 60 14.24 7.13 13.97
C GLY A 60 15.56 7.55 13.31
N LYS A 61 15.76 8.86 13.14
CA LYS A 61 17.06 9.48 12.90
C LYS A 61 17.07 10.86 13.54
#